data_AF-A0A497XDG0-F1
#
_entry.id   AF-A0A497XDG0-F1
#
_cell.length_a   1.000
_cell.length_b   1.000
_cell.length_c   1.000
_cell.angle_alpha   90.00
_cell.angle_beta   90.00
_cell.angle_gamma   90.00
#
_symmetry.space_group_name_H-M   'P 1'
#
loop_
_entity.id
_entity.type
_entity.pdbx_description
1 polymer ?
#
loop_
_entity_poly.entity_id
_entity_poly.type
_entity_poly.pdbx_seq_one_letter_code
_entity_poly.pdbx_strand_id
1 'polypeptide(L)' 'MSILKPKAKNQTGTLSVRLPLDLCAQIERLRNDADAAGLVFDVSALVADSLAKAVKLARAEIAAASGQPGG' A
#
# COMPACT_ATOMS: atom_id res chain seq x y z
N MET A 1 0.85 9.85 -35.06
CA MET A 1 0.08 10.30 -33.87
C MET A 1 -1.07 9.34 -33.67
N SER A 2 -1.05 8.53 -32.61
CA SER A 2 -2.12 7.56 -32.35
C SER A 2 -3.18 8.14 -31.42
N ILE A 3 -4.44 8.16 -31.89
CA ILE A 3 -5.62 8.67 -31.18
C ILE A 3 -6.09 7.71 -30.09
N LEU A 4 -5.73 6.43 -30.19
CA LEU A 4 -6.15 5.40 -29.25
C LEU A 4 -5.00 5.09 -28.29
N LYS A 5 -5.18 5.46 -27.02
CA LYS A 5 -4.34 5.00 -25.91
C LYS A 5 -4.89 3.67 -25.39
N PRO A 6 -4.04 2.66 -25.10
CA PRO A 6 -4.50 1.45 -24.45
C PRO A 6 -5.17 1.83 -23.12
N LYS A 7 -6.40 1.35 -22.94
CA LYS A 7 -7.16 1.54 -21.69
C LYS A 7 -6.37 0.87 -20.57
N ALA A 8 -5.64 1.68 -19.80
CA ALA A 8 -4.91 1.21 -18.63
C ALA A 8 -5.91 0.51 -17.71
N LYS A 9 -5.83 -0.81 -17.65
CA LYS A 9 -6.60 -1.62 -16.72
C LYS A 9 -5.93 -1.46 -15.36
N ASN A 10 -6.29 -0.42 -14.62
CA ASN A 10 -5.97 -0.34 -13.19
C ASN A 10 -6.82 -1.38 -12.45
N GLN A 11 -6.42 -2.65 -12.58
CA GLN A 11 -7.02 -3.75 -11.84
C GLN A 11 -6.47 -3.70 -10.43
N THR A 12 -7.32 -3.29 -9.49
CA THR A 12 -7.02 -3.41 -8.07
C THR A 12 -7.55 -4.75 -7.57
N GLY A 13 -6.83 -5.34 -6.61
CA GLY A 13 -7.25 -6.53 -5.87
C GLY A 13 -7.40 -6.20 -4.39
N THR A 14 -8.29 -6.91 -3.70
CA THR A 14 -8.48 -6.76 -2.25
C THR A 14 -7.60 -7.75 -1.50
N LEU A 15 -6.78 -7.24 -0.57
CA LEU A 15 -6.02 -8.04 0.38
C LEU A 15 -6.66 -7.87 1.77
N SER A 16 -7.08 -8.98 2.39
CA SER A 16 -7.61 -8.97 3.76
C SER A 16 -6.51 -9.38 4.74
N VAL A 17 -6.22 -8.53 5.71
CA VAL A 17 -5.21 -8.77 6.76
C VAL A 17 -5.83 -8.58 8.14
N ARG A 18 -5.35 -9.35 9.13
CA ARG A 18 -5.70 -9.14 10.52
C ARG A 18 -4.74 -8.13 11.14
N LEU A 19 -5.29 -7.13 11.80
CA LEU A 19 -4.55 -6.09 12.52
C LEU A 19 -4.91 -6.13 14.01
N PRO A 20 -4.02 -5.64 14.90
CA PRO A 20 -4.39 -5.41 16.30
C PRO A 20 -5.65 -4.53 16.39
N LEU A 21 -6.56 -4.88 17.29
CA LEU A 21 -7.84 -4.19 17.46
C LEU A 21 -7.65 -2.69 17.74
N ASP A 22 -6.65 -2.35 18.55
CA ASP A 22 -6.31 -0.97 18.89
C ASP A 22 -5.94 -0.14 17.63
N LEU A 23 -5.17 -0.72 16.70
CA LEU A 23 -4.82 -0.04 15.46
C LEU A 23 -6.05 0.17 14.57
N CYS A 24 -6.96 -0.80 14.50
CA CYS A 24 -8.23 -0.62 13.79
C CYS A 24 -9.03 0.55 14.36
N ALA A 25 -9.15 0.64 15.69
CA ALA A 25 -9.85 1.73 16.35
C ALA A 25 -9.21 3.10 16.09
N GLN A 26 -7.87 3.17 16.08
CA GLN A 26 -7.14 4.39 15.73
C GLN A 26 -7.39 4.83 14.27
N ILE A 27 -7.38 3.89 13.32
CA ILE A 27 -7.66 4.16 11.90
C ILE A 27 -9.09 4.70 11.72
N GLU A 28 -10.08 4.07 12.37
CA GLU A 28 -11.47 4.52 12.31
C GLU A 28 -11.65 5.91 12.91
N ARG A 29 -11.01 6.18 14.05
CA ARG A 29 -11.05 7.49 14.69
C ARG A 29 -10.45 8.57 13.79
N LEU A 30 -9.27 8.32 13.23
CA LEU A 30 -8.61 9.26 12.34
C LEU A 30 -9.44 9.53 11.07
N ARG A 31 -10.12 8.51 10.55
CA ARG A 31 -11.02 8.66 9.42
C ARG A 31 -12.22 9.56 9.75
N ASN A 32 -12.81 9.39 10.93
CA ASN A 32 -13.90 10.24 11.39
C ASN A 32 -13.45 11.67 11.67
N ASP A 33 -12.27 11.85 12.28
CA ASP A 33 -11.70 13.17 12.54
C ASP A 33 -11.38 13.91 11.22
N ALA A 34 -10.88 13.19 10.21
CA ALA A 34 -10.66 13.74 8.88
C ALA A 34 -11.98 14.14 8.20
N ASP A 35 -13.01 13.28 8.25
CA ASP A 35 -14.34 13.56 7.69
C ASP A 35 -14.98 14.79 8.35
N ALA A 36 -14.89 14.90 9.67
CA ALA A 36 -15.38 16.06 10.43
C ALA A 36 -14.65 17.36 10.05
N ALA A 37 -13.41 17.27 9.57
CA ALA A 37 -12.63 18.40 9.06
C ALA A 37 -12.83 18.65 7.54
N GLY A 38 -13.68 17.88 6.86
CA GLY A 38 -13.88 17.96 5.41
C GLY A 38 -12.71 17.39 4.59
N LEU A 39 -11.91 16.52 5.20
CA LEU A 39 -10.76 15.85 4.59
C LEU A 39 -11.05 14.36 4.34
N VAL A 40 -10.25 13.74 3.48
CA VAL A 40 -10.34 12.30 3.19
C VAL A 40 -9.09 11.60 3.69
N PHE A 41 -9.27 10.64 4.61
CA PHE A 41 -8.21 9.72 5.00
C PHE A 41 -8.27 8.44 4.14
N ASP A 42 -7.48 8.42 3.07
CA ASP A 42 -7.40 7.27 2.17
C ASP A 42 -6.47 6.18 2.73
N VAL A 43 -7.05 5.29 3.53
CA VAL A 43 -6.38 4.12 4.11
C VAL A 43 -5.79 3.23 3.01
N SER A 44 -6.46 3.12 1.86
CA SER A 44 -6.02 2.23 0.78
C SER A 44 -4.73 2.71 0.15
N ALA A 45 -4.62 4.02 -0.10
CA ALA A 45 -3.40 4.64 -0.61
C ALA A 45 -2.24 4.56 0.40
N LEU A 46 -2.52 4.83 1.67
CA LEU A 46 -1.55 4.71 2.76
C LEU A 46 -0.99 3.29 2.86
N VAL A 47 -1.87 2.29 2.86
CA VAL A 47 -1.50 0.88 2.97
C VAL A 47 -0.76 0.42 1.71
N ALA A 48 -1.18 0.85 0.51
CA ALA A 48 -0.50 0.50 -0.73
C ALA A 48 0.95 1.02 -0.78
N ASP A 49 1.18 2.28 -0.42
CA ASP A 49 2.53 2.86 -0.38
C ASP A 49 3.42 2.16 0.67
N SER A 50 2.88 1.97 1.88
CA SER A 50 3.60 1.31 2.98
C SER A 50 3.97 -0.13 2.64
N LEU A 51 3.03 -0.90 2.07
CA LEU A 51 3.27 -2.28 1.63
C LEU A 51 4.28 -2.33 0.48
N ALA A 52 4.19 -1.42 -0.50
CA ALA A 52 5.14 -1.38 -1.60
C ALA A 52 6.58 -1.14 -1.13
N LYS A 53 6.78 -0.25 -0.14
CA LYS A 53 8.08 -0.02 0.49
C LYS A 53 8.57 -1.25 1.25
N ALA A 54 7.71 -1.85 2.07
CA ALA A 54 8.06 -3.06 2.82
C ALA A 54 8.43 -4.24 1.90
N VAL A 55 7.72 -4.42 0.78
CA VAL A 55 8.04 -5.46 -0.21
C VAL A 55 9.40 -5.23 -0.87
N LYS A 56 9.76 -3.97 -1.17
CA LYS A 56 11.10 -3.65 -1.71
C LYS A 56 12.20 -3.98 -0.71
N LEU A 57 12.02 -3.61 0.55
CA LEU A 57 12.97 -3.92 1.62
C LEU A 57 13.11 -5.44 1.81
N ALA A 58 12.00 -6.17 1.91
CA ALA A 58 12.03 -7.62 2.02
C ALA A 58 12.75 -8.30 0.84
N ARG A 59 12.56 -7.80 -0.40
CA ARG A 59 13.31 -8.30 -1.57
C ARG A 59 14.80 -8.03 -1.48
N ALA A 60 15.20 -6.85 -0.99
CA ALA A 60 16.60 -6.51 -0.79
C ALA A 60 17.25 -7.39 0.29
N GLU A 61 16.53 -7.65 1.39
CA GLU A 61 16.98 -8.56 2.44
C GLU A 61 17.11 -10.00 1.94
N ILE A 62 16.15 -10.49 1.16
CA ILE A 62 16.25 -11.82 0.53
C ILE A 62 17.48 -11.89 -0.37
N ALA A 63 17.72 -10.88 -1.22
CA ALA A 63 18.88 -10.85 -2.11
C ALA A 63 20.21 -10.82 -1.35
N ALA A 64 20.28 -10.07 -0.24
CA ALA A 64 21.45 -10.03 0.63
C ALA A 64 21.67 -11.37 1.35
N ALA A 65 20.59 -12.01 1.82
CA ALA A 65 20.63 -13.28 2.53
C ALA A 65 20.87 -14.49 1.61
N SER A 66 20.41 -14.43 0.35
CA SER A 66 20.55 -15.51 -0.62
C SER A 66 21.94 -15.59 -1.24
N GLY A 67 22.87 -14.71 -0.86
CA GLY A 67 24.28 -14.81 -1.21
C GLY A 67 24.50 -14.99 -2.70
N GLN A 68 23.96 -14.11 -3.54
CA GLN A 68 24.39 -14.02 -4.93
C GLN A 68 25.44 -12.92 -5.06
N PRO A 69 26.74 -13.23 -4.88
CA PRO A 69 27.79 -12.46 -5.49
C PRO A 69 27.73 -12.76 -7.00
N GLY A 70 27.03 -11.94 -7.76
CA GLY A 70 27.30 -11.79 -9.20
C GLY A 70 27.84 -10.37 -9.36
N GLY A 71 29.08 -10.14 -9.78
CA GLY A 71 29.89 -10.88 -10.75
C GLY A 71 30.29 -9.87 -11.81
#